data_AF-A0A662D9C3-F1
#
_entry.id   AF-A0A662D9C3-F1
#
_cell.length_a   1.000
_cell.length_b   1.000
_cell.length_c   1.000
_cell.angle_alpha   90.00
_cell.angle_beta   90.00
_cell.angle_gamma   90.00
#
_symmetry.space_group_name_H-M   'P 1'
#
loop_
_entity.id
_entity.type
_entity.pdbx_description
1 polymer ?
#
loop_
_entity_poly.entity_id
_entity_poly.type
_entity_poly.pdbx_seq_one_letter_code
_entity_poly.pdbx_strand_id
1 'polypeptide(L)'
;MKIINTLIKVTTLAVLLIFLFDASGVVASQKRRIITVKGEGLFLDYSEQIYWSEEQFNQEYEKYSANKVKYTKDFIKRFSDVFLKDSLKADMWSISFESQYTIKINKSVCFTLINCRIIGAATGSVKKSLL
;
A
#
# COMPACT_ATOMS: atom_id res chain seq x y z
N MET A 1 -18.27 28.89 -0.35
CA MET A 1 -16.98 28.38 -0.88
C MET A 1 -16.68 27.01 -0.26
N LYS A 2 -17.20 25.91 -0.82
CA LYS A 2 -17.13 24.56 -0.21
C LYS A 2 -16.90 23.42 -1.22
N ILE A 3 -16.53 23.75 -2.45
CA ILE A 3 -16.48 22.82 -3.59
C ILE A 3 -15.03 22.44 -3.96
N ILE A 4 -14.05 23.30 -3.65
CA ILE A 4 -12.66 23.11 -4.09
C ILE A 4 -11.92 22.04 -3.26
N ASN A 5 -12.27 21.89 -1.97
CA ASN A 5 -11.57 20.98 -1.05
C ASN A 5 -12.00 19.51 -1.18
N THR A 6 -13.19 19.25 -1.74
CA THR A 6 -13.67 17.89 -2.05
C THR A 6 -13.09 17.38 -3.37
N LEU A 7 -12.81 18.27 -4.33
CA LEU A 7 -12.28 17.89 -5.64
C LEU A 7 -10.82 17.37 -5.57
N ILE A 8 -9.99 17.98 -4.71
CA ILE A 8 -8.57 17.60 -4.55
C ILE A 8 -8.40 16.24 -3.86
N LYS A 9 -9.33 15.85 -2.98
CA LYS A 9 -9.28 14.55 -2.28
C LYS A 9 -9.68 13.37 -3.18
N VAL A 10 -10.53 13.61 -4.17
CA VAL A 10 -10.99 12.57 -5.09
C VAL A 10 -9.97 12.32 -6.19
N THR A 11 -9.26 13.36 -6.65
CA THR A 11 -8.27 13.22 -7.73
C THR A 11 -7.01 12.48 -7.30
N THR A 12 -6.52 12.65 -6.06
CA THR A 12 -5.37 11.88 -5.56
C THR A 12 -5.68 10.39 -5.39
N LEU A 13 -6.92 10.04 -5.02
CA LEU A 13 -7.36 8.65 -4.87
C LEU A 13 -7.56 7.98 -6.25
N ALA A 14 -8.07 8.73 -7.23
CA ALA A 14 -8.28 8.24 -8.59
C ALA A 14 -6.97 7.95 -9.34
N VAL A 15 -5.93 8.78 -9.15
CA VAL A 15 -4.61 8.55 -9.76
C VAL A 15 -3.94 7.30 -9.17
N LEU A 16 -4.13 7.03 -7.87
CA LEU A 16 -3.65 5.80 -7.21
C LEU A 16 -4.26 4.52 -7.81
N LEU A 17 -5.52 4.60 -8.27
CA LEU A 17 -6.27 3.47 -8.83
C LEU A 17 -5.87 3.16 -10.29
N ILE A 18 -5.49 4.17 -11.07
CA ILE A 18 -5.21 4.01 -12.51
C ILE A 18 -3.85 3.33 -12.74
N PHE A 19 -2.83 3.63 -11.93
CA PHE A 19 -1.49 3.03 -12.08
C PHE A 19 -1.38 1.57 -11.62
N LEU A 20 -2.43 1.00 -11.02
CA LEU A 20 -2.45 -0.41 -10.61
C LEU A 20 -2.74 -1.39 -11.77
N PHE A 21 -3.11 -0.89 -12.96
CA PHE A 21 -3.61 -1.73 -14.06
C PHE A 21 -2.66 -1.90 -15.26
N ASP A 22 -1.57 -1.14 -15.36
CA ASP A 22 -0.66 -1.24 -16.52
C ASP A 22 0.51 -2.20 -16.29
N ALA A 23 0.25 -3.49 -16.45
CA ALA A 23 1.25 -4.45 -16.88
C ALA A 23 0.54 -5.61 -17.62
N SER A 24 0.33 -5.44 -18.92
CA SER A 24 -0.24 -6.44 -19.81
C SER A 24 0.81 -7.47 -20.25
N GLY A 25 0.49 -8.76 -20.07
CA GLY A 25 1.08 -9.86 -20.85
C GLY A 25 1.39 -11.11 -20.04
N VAL A 26 0.75 -12.23 -20.39
CA VAL A 26 0.87 -13.61 -19.85
C VAL A 26 0.03 -13.88 -18.60
N VAL A 27 -1.06 -14.63 -18.80
CA VAL A 27 -2.01 -15.26 -17.85
C VAL A 27 -1.79 -14.88 -16.37
N ALA A 28 -2.01 -13.61 -16.03
CA ALA A 28 -1.88 -13.16 -14.66
C ALA A 28 -3.27 -13.24 -14.02
N SER A 29 -3.49 -14.19 -13.11
CA SER A 29 -4.60 -14.06 -12.16
C SER A 29 -4.54 -12.64 -11.59
N GLN A 30 -5.58 -11.84 -11.82
CA GLN A 30 -5.60 -10.43 -11.41
C GLN A 30 -5.16 -10.36 -9.94
N LYS A 31 -3.99 -9.77 -9.67
CA LYS A 31 -3.48 -9.57 -8.32
C LYS A 31 -4.46 -8.65 -7.61
N ARG A 32 -5.39 -9.24 -6.86
CA ARG A 32 -6.37 -8.49 -6.09
C ARG A 32 -5.62 -7.80 -4.96
N ARG A 33 -5.82 -6.49 -4.84
CA ARG A 33 -5.26 -5.68 -3.75
C ARG A 33 -6.39 -5.12 -2.90
N ILE A 34 -6.23 -5.15 -1.59
CA ILE A 34 -7.10 -4.47 -0.64
C ILE A 34 -6.23 -3.50 0.15
N ILE A 35 -6.48 -2.21 -0.02
CA ILE A 35 -5.78 -1.15 0.71
C ILE A 35 -6.75 -0.60 1.75
N THR A 36 -6.29 -0.58 3.00
CA THR A 36 -6.97 0.05 4.13
C THR A 36 -6.11 1.17 4.65
N VAL A 37 -6.69 2.37 4.82
CA VAL A 37 -6.02 3.50 5.43
C VAL A 37 -6.88 4.01 6.58
N LYS A 38 -6.32 4.00 7.79
CA LYS A 38 -6.99 4.48 9.00
C LYS A 38 -6.27 5.74 9.50
N GLY A 39 -7.02 6.81 9.74
CA GLY A 39 -6.48 8.02 10.36
C GLY A 39 -6.53 7.93 11.88
N GLU A 40 -5.39 8.19 12.53
CA GLU A 40 -5.27 8.30 13.98
C GLU A 40 -4.48 9.57 14.35
N GLY A 41 -5.19 10.61 14.79
CA GLY A 41 -4.58 11.90 15.11
C GLY A 41 -3.89 12.53 13.90
N LEU A 42 -2.56 12.65 13.96
CA LEU A 42 -1.72 13.23 12.89
C LEU A 42 -1.07 12.18 11.97
N PHE A 43 -1.41 10.91 12.16
CA PHE A 43 -0.83 9.78 11.46
C PHE A 43 -1.88 9.03 10.64
N LEU A 44 -1.43 8.32 9.60
CA LEU A 44 -2.25 7.36 8.86
C LEU A 44 -1.63 5.98 9.00
N ASP A 45 -2.36 5.02 9.54
CA ASP A 45 -1.97 3.61 9.48
C ASP A 45 -2.42 3.04 8.12
N TYR A 46 -1.44 2.63 7.33
CA TYR A 46 -1.62 2.05 6.01
C TYR A 46 -1.47 0.53 6.10
N SER A 47 -2.39 -0.19 5.46
CA SER A 47 -2.34 -1.64 5.31
C SER A 47 -2.71 -2.03 3.88
N GLU A 48 -1.90 -2.88 3.26
CA GLU A 48 -2.16 -3.44 1.93
C GLU A 48 -2.10 -4.97 2.00
N GLN A 49 -3.17 -5.63 1.55
CA GLN A 49 -3.20 -7.06 1.30
C GLN A 49 -3.15 -7.30 -0.21
N ILE A 50 -2.11 -8.00 -0.66
CA ILE A 50 -1.94 -8.39 -2.05
C ILE A 50 -2.20 -9.89 -2.14
N TYR A 51 -3.26 -10.29 -2.82
CA TYR A 51 -3.57 -11.70 -3.06
C TYR A 51 -2.88 -12.19 -4.32
N TRP A 52 -2.38 -13.41 -4.24
CA TRP A 52 -1.58 -14.04 -5.28
C TRP A 52 -2.17 -15.40 -5.65
N SER A 53 -1.87 -15.88 -6.86
CA SER A 53 -1.88 -17.32 -7.09
C SER A 53 -0.78 -17.98 -6.25
N GLU A 54 -0.89 -19.27 -5.98
CA GLU A 54 0.11 -20.02 -5.20
C GLU A 54 1.50 -19.97 -5.86
N GLU A 55 1.56 -20.10 -7.19
CA GLU A 55 2.82 -19.97 -7.94
C GLU A 55 3.45 -18.59 -7.79
N GLN A 56 2.67 -17.51 -7.95
CA GLN A 56 3.18 -16.14 -7.80
C GLN A 56 3.61 -15.85 -6.36
N PHE A 57 2.87 -16.38 -5.38
CA PHE A 57 3.22 -16.25 -3.97
C PHE A 57 4.57 -16.89 -3.68
N ASN A 58 4.79 -18.12 -4.15
CA ASN A 58 6.04 -18.85 -3.93
C ASN A 58 7.22 -18.13 -4.58
N GLN A 59 7.09 -17.67 -5.82
CA GLN A 59 8.13 -16.90 -6.51
C GLN A 59 8.50 -15.61 -5.76
N GLU A 60 7.52 -14.89 -5.22
CA GLU A 60 7.77 -13.65 -4.48
C GLU A 60 8.34 -13.93 -3.09
N TYR A 61 7.86 -14.99 -2.43
CA TYR A 61 8.38 -15.44 -1.15
C TYR A 61 9.83 -15.93 -1.25
N GLU A 62 10.23 -16.58 -2.34
CA GLU A 62 11.63 -16.95 -2.60
C GLU A 62 12.53 -15.71 -2.65
N LYS A 63 12.13 -14.65 -3.35
CA LYS A 63 12.87 -13.38 -3.38
C LYS A 63 12.98 -12.75 -1.98
N TYR A 64 11.87 -12.74 -1.23
CA TYR A 64 11.83 -12.22 0.13
C TYR A 64 12.76 -13.03 1.05
N SER A 65 12.65 -14.35 1.03
CA SER A 65 13.37 -15.26 1.93
C SER A 65 14.87 -15.34 1.64
N ALA A 66 15.29 -15.19 0.37
CA ALA A 66 16.69 -15.16 -0.03
C ALA A 66 17.46 -14.01 0.64
N ASN A 67 16.85 -12.83 0.79
CA ASN A 67 17.43 -11.72 1.53
C ASN A 67 16.35 -10.75 2.04
N LYS A 68 15.80 -11.06 3.22
CA LYS A 68 14.70 -10.31 3.82
C LYS A 68 15.01 -8.82 4.03
N VAL A 69 16.23 -8.50 4.46
CA VAL A 69 16.65 -7.13 4.75
C VAL A 69 16.73 -6.31 3.48
N LYS A 70 17.39 -6.83 2.44
CA LYS A 70 17.50 -6.13 1.15
C LYS A 70 16.14 -5.98 0.49
N TYR A 71 15.35 -7.06 0.46
CA TYR A 71 14.00 -7.04 -0.10
C TYR A 71 13.14 -5.94 0.54
N THR A 72 13.13 -5.88 1.87
CA THR A 72 12.35 -4.89 2.63
C THR A 72 12.84 -3.47 2.36
N LYS A 73 14.16 -3.23 2.35
CA LYS A 73 14.73 -1.91 2.02
C LYS A 73 14.35 -1.45 0.61
N ASP A 74 14.49 -2.34 -0.37
CA ASP A 74 14.16 -2.03 -1.76
C ASP A 74 12.66 -1.78 -1.94
N PHE A 75 11.81 -2.53 -1.23
CA PHE A 75 10.37 -2.29 -1.20
C PHE A 75 10.03 -0.92 -0.62
N ILE A 76 10.55 -0.60 0.58
CA ILE A 76 10.29 0.68 1.25
C ILE A 76 10.77 1.85 0.39
N LYS A 77 11.93 1.72 -0.26
CA LYS A 77 12.44 2.75 -1.16
C LYS A 77 11.47 2.99 -2.32
N ARG A 78 11.07 1.93 -3.04
CA ARG A 78 10.10 2.05 -4.15
C ARG A 78 8.77 2.63 -3.70
N PHE A 79 8.25 2.16 -2.56
CA PHE A 79 7.02 2.71 -1.99
C PHE A 79 7.17 4.20 -1.70
N SER A 80 8.26 4.60 -1.06
CA SER A 80 8.51 6.00 -0.70
C SER A 80 8.61 6.87 -1.95
N ASP A 81 9.40 6.44 -2.94
CA ASP A 81 9.60 7.15 -4.21
C ASP A 81 8.27 7.36 -4.97
N VAL A 82 7.31 6.43 -4.84
CA VAL A 82 6.02 6.48 -5.55
C VAL A 82 4.94 7.20 -4.75
N PHE A 83 4.84 6.95 -3.44
CA PHE A 83 3.67 7.33 -2.63
C PHE A 83 3.95 8.45 -1.62
N LEU A 84 5.20 8.67 -1.22
CA LEU A 84 5.55 9.65 -0.19
C LEU A 84 6.15 10.89 -0.84
N LYS A 85 5.34 11.94 -1.01
CA LYS A 85 5.81 13.29 -1.37
C LYS A 85 6.73 13.84 -0.26
N ASP A 86 7.55 14.84 -0.57
CA ASP A 86 8.63 15.37 0.29
C ASP A 86 8.30 15.65 1.77
N SER A 87 7.03 15.90 2.11
CA SER A 87 6.58 16.15 3.49
C SER A 87 6.09 14.91 4.25
N LEU A 88 5.91 13.77 3.56
CA LEU A 88 5.42 12.52 4.13
C LEU A 88 6.58 11.60 4.45
N LYS A 89 6.49 10.93 5.59
CA LYS A 89 7.43 9.87 5.99
C LYS A 89 6.63 8.63 6.36
N ALA A 90 7.21 7.46 6.16
CA ALA A 90 6.61 6.21 6.60
C ALA A 90 7.59 5.42 7.46
N ASP A 91 7.11 4.95 8.60
CA ASP A 91 7.86 4.11 9.53
C ASP A 91 7.01 2.92 10.00
N MET A 92 7.47 2.21 11.03
CA MET A 92 6.79 1.05 11.62
C MET A 92 6.41 -0.01 10.57
N TRP A 93 7.31 -0.22 9.61
CA TRP A 93 7.10 -1.13 8.49
C TRP A 93 7.02 -2.58 8.93
N SER A 94 6.05 -3.30 8.39
CA SER A 94 5.93 -4.75 8.47
C SER A 94 5.53 -5.32 7.12
N ILE A 95 6.17 -6.42 6.71
CA ILE A 95 5.82 -7.19 5.52
C ILE A 95 5.76 -8.66 5.94
N SER A 96 4.58 -9.27 5.84
CA SER A 96 4.35 -10.69 6.07
C SER A 96 3.84 -11.38 4.80
N PHE A 97 4.16 -12.67 4.70
CA PHE A 97 3.67 -13.57 3.67
C PHE A 97 2.82 -14.63 4.37
N GLU A 98 1.57 -14.75 3.98
CA GLU A 98 0.60 -15.62 4.64
C GLU A 98 -0.06 -16.56 3.63
N SER A 99 -0.17 -17.83 4.01
CA SER A 99 -0.96 -18.84 3.32
C SER A 99 -1.97 -19.41 4.31
N GLN A 100 -3.26 -19.26 4.01
CA GLN A 100 -4.34 -19.63 4.91
C GLN A 100 -5.30 -20.58 4.22
N TYR A 101 -5.54 -21.75 4.81
CA TYR A 101 -6.56 -22.67 4.31
C TYR A 101 -7.96 -22.17 4.67
N THR A 102 -8.78 -21.90 3.67
CA THR A 102 -10.16 -21.44 3.88
C THR A 102 -11.14 -22.58 3.61
N ILE A 103 -11.76 -23.10 4.68
CA ILE A 103 -12.74 -24.20 4.62
C ILE A 103 -13.89 -23.87 3.65
N LYS A 104 -14.42 -22.64 3.68
CA LYS A 104 -15.55 -22.19 2.84
C LYS A 104 -15.33 -22.42 1.34
N ILE A 105 -14.09 -22.31 0.88
CA ILE A 105 -13.73 -22.48 -0.54
C ILE A 105 -12.85 -23.71 -0.79
N ASN A 106 -12.57 -24.49 0.27
CA ASN A 106 -11.74 -25.69 0.26
C ASN A 106 -10.39 -25.52 -0.45
N LYS A 107 -9.76 -24.34 -0.27
CA LYS A 107 -8.52 -23.94 -0.93
C LYS A 107 -7.67 -23.06 -0.02
N SER A 108 -6.37 -23.07 -0.25
CA SER A 108 -5.43 -22.11 0.33
C SER A 108 -5.55 -20.75 -0.35
N VAL A 109 -5.54 -19.69 0.44
CA VAL A 109 -5.47 -18.31 0.00
C VAL A 109 -4.12 -17.77 0.40
N CYS A 110 -3.34 -17.32 -0.57
CA CYS A 110 -2.01 -16.79 -0.37
C CYS A 110 -2.01 -15.27 -0.55
N PHE A 111 -1.48 -14.54 0.41
CA PHE A 111 -1.38 -13.08 0.32
C PHE A 111 -0.13 -12.53 1.02
N THR A 112 0.31 -11.37 0.56
CA THR A 112 1.30 -10.55 1.27
C THR A 112 0.56 -9.45 2.01
N LEU A 113 0.89 -9.23 3.27
CA LEU A 113 0.36 -8.15 4.09
C LEU A 113 1.49 -7.14 4.37
N ILE A 114 1.28 -5.91 3.93
CA ILE A 114 2.19 -4.78 4.14
C ILE A 114 1.51 -3.80 5.07
N ASN A 115 2.22 -3.37 6.12
CA ASN A 115 1.74 -2.32 7.02
C ASN A 115 2.82 -1.26 7.19
N CYS A 116 2.42 -0.01 7.30
CA CYS A 116 3.27 1.08 7.75
C CYS A 116 2.44 2.20 8.37
N ARG A 117 3.12 3.07 9.11
CA ARG A 117 2.54 4.30 9.60
C ARG A 117 3.09 5.47 8.80
N ILE A 118 2.20 6.25 8.20
CA ILE A 118 2.52 7.45 7.44
C ILE A 118 2.34 8.68 8.35
N ILE A 119 3.38 9.49 8.44
CA ILE A 119 3.49 10.70 9.26
C ILE A 119 3.49 11.91 8.33
N GLY A 120 2.90 13.03 8.78
CA GLY A 120 2.92 14.30 8.07
C GLY A 120 1.68 14.55 7.19
N ALA A 121 0.79 13.56 7.06
CA ALA A 121 -0.43 13.66 6.27
C ALA A 121 -1.46 14.69 6.81
N ALA A 122 -1.39 15.02 8.11
CA ALA A 122 -2.28 15.97 8.76
C ALA A 122 -1.71 17.40 8.87
N THR A 123 -0.66 17.74 8.12
CA THR A 123 -0.11 19.12 8.07
C THR A 123 -1.02 20.05 7.25
N GLY A 124 -2.26 20.23 7.70
CA GLY A 124 -3.08 21.34 7.26
C GLY A 124 -2.35 22.63 7.62
N SER A 125 -1.86 23.34 6.60
CA SER A 125 -1.40 24.71 6.78
C SER A 125 -2.61 25.51 7.26
N VAL A 126 -2.71 25.72 8.57
CA VAL A 126 -3.48 26.87 9.06
C VAL A 126 -2.71 28.06 8.53
N LYS A 127 -3.13 28.59 7.37
CA LYS A 127 -2.78 29.96 7.00
C LYS A 127 -3.26 30.79 8.17
N LYS A 128 -2.31 31.18 9.03
CA LYS A 128 -2.51 32.19 10.05
C LYS A 128 -2.93 33.42 9.26
N SER A 129 -4.23 33.71 9.20
CA SER A 129 -4.67 35.02 8.75
C SER A 129 -4.10 35.98 9.78
N LEU A 130 -3.05 36.70 9.40
CA LEU A 130 -2.55 37.85 10.14
C LEU A 130 -3.77 38.76 10.38
N LEU A 131 -4.13 38.90 11.66
CA LEU A 131 -4.89 40.03 12.16
C LEU A 131 -4.00 41.27 12.12
#